data_AF-A0A2K9YDZ6-F1
#
_entry.id   AF-A0A2K9YDZ6-F1
#
_cell.length_a   1.000
_cell.length_b   1.000
_cell.length_c   1.000
_cell.angle_alpha   90.00
_cell.angle_beta   90.00
_cell.angle_gamma   90.00
#
_symmetry.space_group_name_H-M   'P 1'
#
loop_
_entity.id
_entity.type
_entity.pdbx_description
1 polymer ?
#
loop_
_entity_poly.entity_id
_entity_poly.type
_entity_poly.pdbx_seq_one_letter_code
_entity_poly.pdbx_strand_id
1 'polypeptide(L)'
;MFGKWLHRRGWYSFSEKALDDAEEKGLLTNRAPTARRERSNEKVLRGLLCLTVINILMLGASFFLIGLRWRSVLFSDNNAAAKETSYYSPIIESMPIKYHDVHLNGIFWPPINPSFSRLEPGPEADAAWHKLEIKSPDVFPITRHDVINLGKDPETVARFPDEDWGMGSDA
;
A
#
# COMPACT_ATOMS: atom_id res chain seq x y z
N MET A 1 -86.45 47.74 -50.37
CA MET A 1 -85.62 46.56 -50.73
C MET A 1 -84.78 46.21 -49.51
N PHE A 2 -85.19 45.18 -48.78
CA PHE A 2 -84.60 44.75 -47.51
C PHE A 2 -83.50 43.70 -47.73
N GLY A 3 -82.45 43.75 -46.92
CA GLY A 3 -81.57 42.59 -46.73
C GLY A 3 -80.28 42.91 -46.00
N LYS A 4 -80.26 42.80 -44.67
CA LYS A 4 -79.07 42.51 -43.83
C LYS A 4 -79.57 41.83 -42.53
N TRP A 5 -79.36 40.52 -42.39
CA TRP A 5 -78.23 39.88 -41.69
C TRP A 5 -78.26 40.08 -40.17
N LEU A 6 -78.66 39.03 -39.43
CA LEU A 6 -78.32 38.86 -38.02
C LEU A 6 -77.79 37.44 -37.76
N HIS A 7 -76.68 37.43 -37.03
CA HIS A 7 -75.73 36.35 -36.75
C HIS A 7 -76.34 35.12 -36.06
N ARG A 8 -76.03 33.93 -36.57
CA ARG A 8 -76.01 32.69 -35.79
C ARG A 8 -74.76 32.71 -34.90
N ARG A 9 -74.91 32.91 -33.59
CA ARG A 9 -73.90 32.61 -32.57
C ARG A 9 -74.58 31.72 -31.53
N GLY A 10 -74.24 30.44 -31.52
CA GLY A 10 -74.83 29.51 -30.53
C GLY A 10 -74.48 28.03 -30.72
N TRP A 11 -73.90 27.64 -31.86
CA TRP A 11 -73.66 26.22 -32.16
C TRP A 11 -72.19 25.76 -32.01
N TYR A 12 -71.24 26.69 -31.82
CA TYR A 12 -69.81 26.34 -31.74
C TYR A 12 -69.33 25.98 -30.32
N SER A 13 -69.87 26.57 -29.24
CA SER A 13 -69.33 26.33 -27.89
C SER A 13 -69.79 25.02 -27.23
N PHE A 14 -70.89 24.42 -27.71
CA PHE A 14 -71.35 23.13 -27.18
C PHE A 14 -70.57 21.95 -27.78
N SER A 15 -70.13 22.07 -29.04
CA SER A 15 -69.33 21.04 -29.70
C SER A 15 -67.89 20.99 -29.18
N GLU A 16 -67.31 22.15 -28.86
CA GLU A 16 -65.93 22.25 -28.35
C GLU A 16 -65.82 21.66 -26.94
N LYS A 17 -66.78 21.97 -26.05
CA LYS A 17 -66.88 21.32 -24.73
C LYS A 17 -67.10 19.81 -24.81
N ALA A 18 -67.92 19.33 -25.75
CA ALA A 18 -68.16 17.91 -25.90
C ALA A 18 -66.94 17.15 -26.46
N LEU A 19 -66.10 17.83 -27.26
CA LEU A 19 -64.83 17.30 -27.78
C LEU A 19 -63.74 17.29 -26.70
N ASP A 20 -63.61 18.38 -25.94
CA ASP A 20 -62.68 18.48 -24.80
C ASP A 20 -63.03 17.46 -23.72
N ASP A 21 -64.31 17.30 -23.37
CA ASP A 21 -64.77 16.30 -22.40
C ASP A 21 -64.55 14.87 -22.91
N ALA A 22 -64.58 14.65 -24.23
CA ALA A 22 -64.32 13.35 -24.85
C ALA A 22 -62.82 13.05 -24.94
N GLU A 23 -61.97 14.05 -25.21
CA GLU A 23 -60.50 13.94 -25.15
C GLU A 23 -60.01 13.75 -23.71
N GLU A 24 -60.56 14.47 -22.73
CA GLU A 24 -60.23 14.32 -21.31
C GLU A 24 -60.63 12.93 -20.81
N LYS A 25 -61.83 12.45 -21.18
CA LYS A 25 -62.25 11.07 -20.87
C LYS A 25 -61.41 10.02 -21.61
N GLY A 26 -60.95 10.31 -22.82
CA GLY A 26 -60.01 9.48 -23.58
C GLY A 26 -58.61 9.42 -22.96
N LEU A 27 -58.13 10.54 -22.41
CA LEU A 27 -56.85 10.68 -21.71
C LEU A 27 -56.84 9.98 -20.34
N LEU A 28 -57.98 9.99 -19.64
CA LEU A 28 -58.14 9.32 -18.35
C LEU A 28 -58.40 7.80 -18.48
N THR A 29 -58.90 7.33 -19.62
CA THR A 29 -59.17 5.91 -19.87
C THR A 29 -57.99 5.15 -20.47
N ASN A 30 -57.01 5.84 -21.05
CA ASN A 30 -55.79 5.24 -21.64
C ASN A 30 -54.58 5.14 -20.69
N ARG A 31 -54.80 5.08 -19.37
CA ARG A 31 -53.77 4.65 -18.41
C ARG A 31 -53.83 3.13 -18.22
N ALA A 32 -53.28 2.40 -19.19
CA ALA A 32 -52.87 1.00 -19.00
C ALA A 32 -51.76 0.92 -17.92
N PRO A 33 -51.60 -0.22 -17.22
CA PRO A 33 -51.23 -0.27 -15.81
C PRO A 33 -49.77 0.14 -15.55
N THR A 34 -49.58 1.20 -14.77
CA THR A 34 -48.28 1.62 -14.19
C THR A 34 -47.67 0.58 -13.25
N ALA A 35 -48.47 -0.39 -12.77
CA ALA A 35 -48.04 -1.46 -11.87
C ALA A 35 -46.95 -2.39 -12.46
N ARG A 36 -46.83 -2.52 -13.79
CA ARG A 36 -45.77 -3.35 -14.42
C ARG A 36 -44.39 -2.67 -14.40
N ARG A 37 -44.35 -1.33 -14.42
CA ARG A 37 -43.11 -0.54 -14.43
C ARG A 37 -42.53 -0.38 -13.01
N GLU A 38 -43.39 -0.25 -12.01
CA GLU A 38 -42.98 -0.17 -10.59
C GLU A 38 -42.34 -1.48 -10.09
N ARG A 39 -42.91 -2.65 -10.45
CA ARG A 39 -42.31 -3.97 -10.13
C ARG A 39 -40.95 -4.21 -10.76
N SER A 40 -40.67 -3.60 -11.92
CA SER A 40 -39.37 -3.68 -12.60
C SER A 40 -38.33 -2.83 -11.89
N ASN A 41 -38.70 -1.62 -11.46
CA ASN A 41 -37.83 -0.71 -10.74
C ASN A 41 -37.47 -1.22 -9.35
N GLU A 42 -38.36 -1.97 -8.68
CA GLU A 42 -38.08 -2.57 -7.37
C GLU A 42 -36.98 -3.64 -7.45
N LYS A 43 -36.97 -4.46 -8.52
CA LYS A 43 -35.91 -5.46 -8.76
C LYS A 43 -34.57 -4.78 -9.10
N VAL A 44 -34.60 -3.70 -9.89
CA VAL A 44 -33.41 -2.91 -10.22
C VAL A 44 -32.86 -2.21 -8.98
N LEU A 45 -33.73 -1.61 -8.15
CA LEU A 45 -33.33 -0.95 -6.90
C LEU A 45 -32.75 -1.94 -5.89
N ARG A 46 -33.38 -3.12 -5.72
CA ARG A 46 -32.83 -4.20 -4.88
C ARG A 46 -31.48 -4.70 -5.42
N GLY A 47 -31.33 -4.80 -6.74
CA GLY A 47 -30.06 -5.14 -7.38
C GLY A 47 -28.96 -4.10 -7.11
N LEU A 48 -29.29 -2.82 -7.27
CA LEU A 48 -28.38 -1.71 -6.95
C LEU A 48 -28.01 -1.67 -5.46
N LEU A 49 -28.96 -1.93 -4.57
CA LEU A 49 -28.74 -1.95 -3.13
C LEU A 49 -27.88 -3.17 -2.71
N CYS A 50 -28.08 -4.34 -3.32
CA CYS A 50 -27.17 -5.46 -3.15
C CYS A 50 -25.76 -5.12 -3.64
N LEU A 51 -25.64 -4.43 -4.78
CA LEU A 51 -24.36 -4.05 -5.36
C LEU A 51 -23.63 -3.01 -4.50
N THR A 52 -24.34 -2.04 -3.92
CA THR A 52 -23.74 -1.08 -2.97
C THR A 52 -23.29 -1.77 -1.68
N VAL A 53 -24.08 -2.71 -1.14
CA VAL A 53 -23.70 -3.51 0.04
C VAL A 53 -22.44 -4.34 -0.25
N ILE A 54 -22.37 -5.01 -1.39
CA ILE A 54 -21.19 -5.77 -1.80
C ILE A 54 -19.96 -4.86 -1.93
N ASN A 55 -20.12 -3.69 -2.55
CA ASN A 55 -19.02 -2.72 -2.67
C ASN A 55 -18.54 -2.21 -1.30
N ILE A 56 -19.45 -1.94 -0.36
CA ILE A 56 -19.09 -1.53 1.01
C ILE A 56 -18.33 -2.66 1.73
N LEU A 57 -18.77 -3.91 1.58
CA LEU A 57 -18.07 -5.07 2.15
C LEU A 57 -16.68 -5.25 1.53
N MET A 58 -16.55 -5.14 0.20
CA MET A 58 -15.26 -5.23 -0.47
C MET A 58 -14.32 -4.07 -0.08
N LEU A 59 -14.86 -2.87 0.06
CA LEU A 59 -14.11 -1.70 0.52
C LEU A 59 -13.64 -1.89 1.98
N GLY A 60 -14.54 -2.37 2.85
CA GLY A 60 -14.21 -2.69 4.24
C GLY A 60 -13.13 -3.77 4.35
N ALA A 61 -13.23 -4.85 3.57
CA ALA A 61 -12.20 -5.88 3.48
C ALA A 61 -10.86 -5.32 2.97
N SER A 62 -10.89 -4.43 1.98
CA SER A 62 -9.68 -3.78 1.46
C SER A 62 -8.99 -2.93 2.53
N PHE A 63 -9.74 -2.09 3.24
CA PHE A 63 -9.19 -1.31 4.36
C PHE A 63 -8.68 -2.18 5.50
N PHE A 64 -9.35 -3.30 5.79
CA PHE A 64 -8.91 -4.25 6.80
C PHE A 64 -7.56 -4.89 6.42
N LEU A 65 -7.42 -5.39 5.18
CA LEU A 65 -6.16 -5.96 4.69
C LEU A 65 -5.03 -4.93 4.66
N ILE A 66 -5.33 -3.69 4.26
CA ILE A 66 -4.37 -2.58 4.34
C ILE A 66 -3.97 -2.34 5.80
N GLY A 67 -4.92 -2.30 6.73
CA GLY A 67 -4.64 -2.14 8.16
C GLY A 67 -3.74 -3.24 8.74
N LEU A 68 -3.96 -4.50 8.33
CA LEU A 68 -3.09 -5.62 8.71
C LEU A 68 -1.65 -5.42 8.19
N ARG A 69 -1.50 -4.98 6.93
CA ARG A 69 -0.18 -4.69 6.33
C ARG A 69 0.52 -3.49 6.99
N TRP A 70 -0.22 -2.45 7.32
CA TRP A 70 0.33 -1.29 8.03
C TRP A 70 0.82 -1.68 9.41
N ARG A 71 0.07 -2.54 10.11
CA ARG A 71 0.50 -3.10 11.39
C ARG A 71 1.77 -3.93 11.23
N SER A 72 1.86 -4.79 10.22
CA SER A 72 3.08 -5.59 10.02
C SER A 72 4.29 -4.72 9.72
N VAL A 73 4.16 -3.62 8.96
CA VAL A 73 5.27 -2.72 8.65
C VAL A 73 5.68 -1.87 9.85
N LEU A 74 4.71 -1.32 10.60
CA LEU A 74 5.00 -0.46 11.76
C LEU A 74 5.62 -1.21 12.94
N PHE A 75 5.26 -2.49 13.11
CA PHE A 75 5.79 -3.35 14.17
C PHE A 75 6.82 -4.36 13.64
N SER A 76 7.28 -4.20 12.39
CA SER A 76 8.36 -5.02 11.87
C SER A 76 9.64 -4.65 12.59
N ASP A 77 10.35 -5.64 13.11
CA ASP A 77 11.74 -5.48 13.52
C ASP A 77 12.53 -4.96 12.30
N ASN A 78 13.42 -3.98 12.51
CA ASN A 78 14.30 -3.46 11.43
C ASN A 78 15.14 -4.60 10.83
N ASN A 79 15.40 -5.62 11.63
CA ASN A 79 16.18 -6.77 11.26
C ASN A 79 15.35 -7.91 10.67
N ALA A 80 14.01 -7.80 10.60
CA ALA A 80 13.14 -8.88 10.13
C ALA A 80 13.54 -9.38 8.73
N ALA A 81 13.76 -8.46 7.78
CA ALA A 81 14.19 -8.82 6.44
C ALA A 81 15.57 -9.50 6.41
N ALA A 82 16.51 -9.05 7.26
CA ALA A 82 17.82 -9.69 7.38
C ALA A 82 17.70 -11.09 7.99
N LYS A 83 16.90 -11.25 9.04
CA LYS A 83 16.65 -12.54 9.72
C LYS A 83 15.98 -13.56 8.80
N GLU A 84 15.08 -13.13 7.92
CA GLU A 84 14.41 -14.02 6.96
C GLU A 84 15.33 -14.49 5.83
N THR A 85 16.30 -13.67 5.45
CA THR A 85 17.16 -13.93 4.27
C THR A 85 18.51 -14.53 4.63
N SER A 86 18.89 -14.52 5.90
CA SER A 86 20.20 -15.00 6.37
C SER A 86 20.06 -16.13 7.40
N TYR A 87 21.13 -16.90 7.56
CA TYR A 87 21.26 -17.82 8.69
C TYR A 87 21.42 -17.04 9.99
N TYR A 88 21.14 -17.68 11.13
CA TYR A 88 21.32 -17.07 12.45
C TYR A 88 22.68 -16.38 12.54
N SER A 89 22.65 -15.10 12.92
CA SER A 89 23.84 -14.30 13.05
C SER A 89 23.71 -13.38 14.28
N PRO A 90 24.63 -13.49 15.25
CA PRO A 90 24.60 -12.68 16.47
C PRO A 90 24.61 -11.17 16.20
N ILE A 91 25.23 -10.75 15.11
CA ILE A 91 25.26 -9.33 14.71
C ILE A 91 23.87 -8.83 14.30
N ILE A 92 23.07 -9.68 13.66
CA ILE A 92 21.71 -9.34 13.22
C ILE A 92 20.74 -9.35 14.41
N GLU A 93 21.03 -10.10 15.47
CA GLU A 93 20.20 -10.09 16.68
C GLU A 93 20.54 -8.94 17.64
N SER A 94 21.81 -8.56 17.70
CA SER A 94 22.30 -7.61 18.71
C SER A 94 22.10 -6.15 18.36
N MET A 95 22.15 -5.77 17.08
CA MET A 95 22.09 -4.37 16.66
C MET A 95 21.08 -4.13 15.53
N PRO A 96 20.34 -3.00 15.56
CA PRO A 96 19.44 -2.64 14.48
C PRO A 96 20.23 -2.26 13.22
N ILE A 97 20.02 -3.00 12.13
CA ILE A 97 20.64 -2.76 10.84
C ILE A 97 19.96 -1.57 10.19
N LYS A 98 20.77 -0.58 9.81
CA LYS A 98 20.32 0.60 9.06
C LYS A 98 20.60 0.40 7.58
N TYR A 99 19.56 0.51 6.77
CA TYR A 99 19.67 0.46 5.32
C TYR A 99 19.73 1.88 4.76
N HIS A 100 20.63 2.10 3.82
CA HIS A 100 20.83 3.39 3.17
C HIS A 100 20.84 3.20 1.65
N ASP A 101 20.02 3.98 0.96
CA ASP A 101 20.04 4.02 -0.50
C ASP A 101 21.24 4.84 -0.96
N VAL A 102 22.20 4.17 -1.58
CA VAL A 102 23.40 4.80 -2.13
C VAL A 102 23.50 4.54 -3.63
N HIS A 103 23.81 5.59 -4.38
CA HIS A 103 24.11 5.46 -5.82
C HIS A 103 25.62 5.23 -5.98
N LEU A 104 25.99 4.01 -6.38
CA LEU A 104 27.38 3.66 -6.62
C LEU A 104 27.89 4.35 -7.88
N ASN A 105 29.05 4.99 -7.78
CA ASN A 105 29.73 5.57 -8.93
C ASN A 105 30.53 4.47 -9.67
N GLY A 106 29.96 3.96 -10.77
CA GLY A 106 30.50 2.83 -11.55
C GLY A 106 31.51 3.20 -12.65
N ILE A 107 32.19 4.36 -12.58
CA ILE A 107 33.15 4.76 -13.62
C ILE A 107 34.38 3.83 -13.59
N PHE A 108 34.65 3.17 -14.73
CA PHE A 108 35.76 2.24 -14.91
C PHE A 108 37.12 2.89 -14.65
N TRP A 109 37.36 4.06 -15.25
CA TRP A 109 38.60 4.79 -15.06
C TRP A 109 38.59 5.61 -13.77
N PRO A 110 39.69 5.65 -13.00
CA PRO A 110 39.77 6.50 -11.83
C PRO A 110 39.66 7.97 -12.26
N PRO A 111 38.83 8.78 -11.56
CA PRO A 111 38.80 10.23 -11.79
C PRO A 111 40.12 10.86 -11.35
N ILE A 112 40.36 12.13 -11.74
CA ILE A 112 41.60 12.88 -11.42
C ILE A 112 41.92 12.86 -9.91
N ASN A 113 40.88 12.86 -9.07
CA ASN A 113 40.99 12.68 -7.62
C ASN A 113 40.19 11.43 -7.21
N PRO A 114 40.78 10.22 -7.29
CA PRO A 114 40.11 9.00 -6.88
C PRO A 114 39.93 8.96 -5.36
N SER A 115 39.00 8.13 -4.88
CA SER A 115 38.90 7.83 -3.45
C SER A 115 40.18 7.17 -2.94
N PHE A 116 40.50 7.31 -1.65
CA PHE A 116 41.70 6.68 -1.08
C PHE A 116 41.77 5.17 -1.34
N SER A 117 40.61 4.50 -1.40
CA SER A 117 40.48 3.07 -1.70
C SER A 117 40.84 2.67 -3.14
N ARG A 118 40.99 3.65 -4.05
CA ARG A 118 41.37 3.47 -5.46
C ARG A 118 42.75 4.05 -5.76
N LEU A 119 43.47 4.54 -4.76
CA LEU A 119 44.85 5.00 -4.92
C LEU A 119 45.79 3.81 -5.10
N GLU A 120 46.91 4.05 -5.78
CA GLU A 120 48.03 3.10 -5.79
C GLU A 120 48.64 2.97 -4.39
N PRO A 121 49.25 1.82 -4.05
CA PRO A 121 49.94 1.65 -2.77
C PRO A 121 50.99 2.74 -2.55
N GLY A 122 50.95 3.38 -1.38
CA GLY A 122 51.85 4.47 -1.06
C GLY A 122 51.53 5.13 0.28
N PRO A 123 52.38 6.08 0.73
CA PRO A 123 52.32 6.61 2.09
C PRO A 123 50.98 7.24 2.45
N GLU A 124 50.33 7.88 1.48
CA GLU A 124 49.02 8.51 1.66
C GLU A 124 47.89 7.48 1.81
N ALA A 125 47.89 6.45 0.95
CA ALA A 125 46.92 5.37 1.00
C ALA A 125 47.08 4.57 2.31
N ASP A 126 48.32 4.26 2.69
CA ASP A 126 48.64 3.53 3.92
C ASP A 126 48.20 4.32 5.15
N ALA A 127 48.44 5.64 5.18
CA ALA A 127 47.98 6.48 6.27
C ALA A 127 46.45 6.57 6.35
N ALA A 128 45.75 6.51 5.22
CA ALA A 128 44.28 6.47 5.19
C ALA A 128 43.73 5.14 5.71
N TRP A 129 44.31 4.02 5.28
CA TRP A 129 43.94 2.67 5.75
C TRP A 129 44.25 2.49 7.24
N HIS A 130 45.41 2.92 7.69
CA HIS A 130 45.80 2.85 9.11
C HIS A 130 44.85 3.66 10.02
N LYS A 131 44.34 4.81 9.54
CA LYS A 131 43.31 5.58 10.28
C LYS A 131 42.00 4.82 10.43
N LEU A 132 41.63 3.99 9.45
CA LEU A 132 40.44 3.15 9.53
C LEU A 132 40.69 1.98 10.49
N GLU A 133 41.84 1.32 10.40
CA GLU A 133 42.21 0.23 11.30
C GLU A 133 42.23 0.66 12.77
N ILE A 134 42.84 1.81 13.10
CA ILE A 134 42.88 2.33 14.48
C ILE A 134 41.48 2.71 14.98
N LYS A 135 40.61 3.21 14.10
CA LYS A 135 39.25 3.65 14.49
C LYS A 135 38.25 2.52 14.53
N SER A 136 38.57 1.37 13.94
CA SER A 136 37.70 0.21 13.83
C SER A 136 38.30 -1.06 14.46
N PRO A 137 38.78 -1.06 15.72
CA PRO A 137 38.99 -2.29 16.46
C PRO A 137 37.62 -2.78 16.98
N ASP A 138 36.62 -2.87 16.10
CA ASP A 138 35.29 -3.36 16.44
C ASP A 138 35.30 -4.88 16.30
N VAL A 139 36.08 -5.54 17.14
CA VAL A 139 35.92 -6.97 17.37
C VAL A 139 34.54 -7.14 17.99
N PHE A 140 33.68 -7.93 17.34
CA PHE A 140 32.35 -8.21 17.82
C PHE A 140 32.39 -9.52 18.64
N PRO A 141 32.41 -9.45 19.98
CA PRO A 141 32.44 -10.66 20.79
C PRO A 141 31.11 -11.39 20.68
N ILE A 142 31.18 -12.72 20.63
CA ILE A 142 30.02 -13.60 20.64
C ILE A 142 30.11 -14.50 21.85
N THR A 143 28.97 -14.79 22.47
CA THR A 143 28.92 -15.64 23.65
C THR A 143 28.96 -17.12 23.27
N ARG A 144 29.21 -17.99 24.24
CA ARG A 144 29.04 -19.45 24.08
C ARG A 144 27.67 -19.82 23.54
N HIS A 145 26.61 -19.13 23.97
CA HIS A 145 25.25 -19.38 23.51
C HIS A 145 25.10 -19.09 22.00
N ASP A 146 25.69 -17.99 21.54
CA ASP A 146 25.70 -17.60 20.13
C ASP A 146 26.43 -18.64 19.27
N VAL A 147 27.54 -19.20 19.77
CA VAL A 147 28.29 -20.27 19.10
C VAL A 147 27.45 -21.54 18.95
N ILE A 148 26.68 -21.90 19.98
CA ILE A 148 25.76 -23.05 19.94
C ILE A 148 24.66 -22.81 18.91
N ASN A 149 24.07 -21.61 18.87
CA ASN A 149 23.04 -21.25 17.91
C ASN A 149 23.57 -21.24 16.46
N LEU A 150 24.87 -20.95 16.29
CA LEU A 150 25.56 -21.10 15.01
C LEU A 150 25.77 -22.57 14.59
N GLY A 151 25.43 -23.55 15.45
CA GLY A 151 25.61 -24.97 15.20
C GLY A 151 27.07 -25.45 15.35
N LYS A 152 27.90 -24.68 16.06
CA LYS A 152 29.31 -25.00 16.30
C LYS A 152 29.52 -25.49 17.74
N ASP A 153 30.60 -26.26 17.95
CA ASP A 153 31.01 -26.70 19.28
C ASP A 153 31.86 -25.62 19.98
N PRO A 154 31.39 -25.04 21.11
CA PRO A 154 32.12 -24.01 21.84
C PRO A 154 33.49 -24.41 22.40
N GLU A 155 33.79 -25.70 22.50
CA GLU A 155 35.11 -26.17 22.96
C GLU A 155 36.15 -26.17 21.82
N THR A 156 35.71 -26.04 20.57
CA THR A 156 36.58 -26.04 19.38
C THR A 156 36.84 -24.65 18.81
N VAL A 157 36.06 -23.66 19.24
CA VAL A 157 36.14 -22.28 18.74
C VAL A 157 37.20 -21.50 19.52
N ALA A 158 37.96 -20.66 18.81
CA ALA A 158 38.94 -19.78 19.43
C ALA A 158 38.24 -18.79 20.37
N ARG A 159 38.75 -18.68 21.60
CA ARG A 159 38.26 -17.76 22.63
C ARG A 159 39.14 -16.53 22.69
N PHE A 160 38.57 -15.43 23.15
CA PHE A 160 39.37 -14.24 23.42
C PHE A 160 40.24 -14.47 24.66
N PRO A 161 41.55 -14.16 24.61
CA PRO A 161 42.38 -14.17 25.79
C PRO A 161 41.86 -13.14 26.80
N ASP A 162 41.42 -13.62 27.97
CA ASP A 162 40.84 -12.76 29.01
C ASP A 162 41.85 -11.72 29.53
N GLU A 163 43.14 -12.06 29.53
CA GLU A 163 44.23 -11.16 29.94
C GLU A 163 44.32 -9.90 29.06
N ASP A 164 44.06 -10.04 27.76
CA ASP A 164 44.17 -8.94 26.79
C ASP A 164 42.84 -8.21 26.57
N TRP A 165 41.71 -8.93 26.70
CA TRP A 165 40.38 -8.42 26.30
C TRP A 165 39.38 -8.26 27.45
N GLY A 166 39.59 -8.93 28.60
CA GLY A 166 38.74 -8.81 29.80
C GLY A 166 37.28 -9.26 29.62
N MET A 167 37.02 -10.20 28.70
CA MET A 167 35.67 -10.65 28.34
C MET A 167 35.22 -11.93 29.08
N GLY A 168 36.08 -12.49 29.93
CA GLY A 168 35.83 -13.70 30.70
C GLY A 168 35.93 -14.99 29.87
N SER A 169 35.55 -16.11 30.48
CA SER A 169 35.65 -17.45 29.85
C SER A 169 34.55 -17.76 28.82
N ASP A 170 33.60 -16.85 28.62
CA ASP A 170 32.38 -17.06 27.83
C ASP A 170 32.43 -16.44 26.43
N ALA A 171 33.55 -15.77 26.09
CA ALA A 171 33.83 -15.12 24.82
C ALA A 171 35.19 -15.55 24.26
#